data_AF-A0A7S4B4G9-F1
#
_entry.id   AF-A0A7S4B4G9-F1
#
_cell.length_a   1.000
_cell.length_b   1.000
_cell.length_c   1.000
_cell.angle_alpha   90.00
_cell.angle_beta   90.00
_cell.angle_gamma   90.00
#
_symmetry.space_group_name_H-M   'P 1'
#
loop_
_entity.id
_entity.type
_entity.pdbx_description
1 polymer ?
#
loop_
_entity_poly.entity_id
_entity_poly.type
_entity_poly.pdbx_seq_one_letter_code
_entity_poly.pdbx_strand_id
1 'polypeptide(L)'
;MGAPDKPDDPIAEAKDLPSYDGILFGLPTRFGMAAAQMKAFMDSTGSLWQTGALVGKPAGIFFSTATQAGGQETTALTFVTQLTHHGMMFVPIGYSSPLLFDLSEPHGGSPYGAGTLAGPDGSRQPLDLERKVAAHQGEYFGKIVAKLTM
;
A
#
# COMPACT_ATOMS: atom_id res chain seq x y z
N MET A 1 14.94 -18.12 -4.28
CA MET A 1 13.56 -17.60 -4.23
C MET A 1 13.29 -16.78 -5.48
N GLY A 2 12.37 -17.23 -6.33
CA GLY A 2 11.78 -16.40 -7.38
C GLY A 2 10.47 -15.81 -6.87
N ALA A 3 10.08 -14.64 -7.37
CA ALA A 3 8.69 -14.22 -7.22
C ALA A 3 7.78 -15.27 -7.88
N PRO A 4 6.58 -15.54 -7.34
CA PRO A 4 5.62 -16.37 -8.06
C PRO A 4 5.33 -15.78 -9.44
N ASP A 5 4.82 -16.62 -10.34
CA ASP A 5 4.45 -16.17 -11.67
C ASP A 5 3.49 -14.97 -11.59
N LYS A 6 3.65 -14.06 -12.55
CA LYS A 6 2.81 -12.88 -12.61
C LYS A 6 1.36 -13.33 -12.84
N PRO A 7 0.40 -12.93 -11.98
CA PRO A 7 -1.01 -13.19 -12.22
C PRO A 7 -1.47 -12.46 -13.50
N ASP A 8 -2.56 -12.92 -14.10
CA ASP A 8 -3.16 -12.34 -15.31
C ASP A 8 -3.95 -11.05 -15.01
N ASP A 9 -3.37 -10.19 -14.18
CA ASP A 9 -3.94 -8.89 -13.84
C ASP A 9 -3.58 -7.85 -14.90
N PRO A 10 -4.49 -6.89 -15.22
CA PRO A 10 -4.19 -5.78 -16.11
C PRO A 10 -2.94 -5.01 -15.68
N ILE A 11 -2.14 -4.58 -16.65
CA ILE A 11 -0.98 -3.72 -16.39
C ILE A 11 -1.47 -2.31 -16.08
N ALA A 12 -1.23 -1.84 -14.85
CA ALA A 12 -1.48 -0.45 -14.51
C ALA A 12 -0.53 0.46 -15.30
N GLU A 13 -1.07 1.46 -16.01
CA GLU A 13 -0.29 2.49 -16.68
C GLU A 13 -0.41 3.82 -15.94
N ALA A 14 0.67 4.60 -15.93
CA ALA A 14 0.68 5.92 -15.28
C ALA A 14 -0.45 6.82 -15.80
N LYS A 15 -0.70 6.81 -17.11
CA LYS A 15 -1.73 7.63 -17.78
C LYS A 15 -3.15 7.39 -17.24
N ASP A 16 -3.40 6.22 -16.62
CA ASP A 16 -4.71 5.86 -16.11
C ASP A 16 -4.93 6.39 -14.69
N LEU A 17 -3.87 6.72 -13.95
CA LEU A 17 -3.95 7.20 -12.57
C LEU A 17 -4.94 8.37 -12.36
N PRO A 18 -5.02 9.38 -13.27
CA PRO A 18 -5.97 10.47 -13.14
C PRO A 18 -7.45 10.04 -13.20
N SER A 19 -7.75 8.90 -13.81
CA SER A 19 -9.12 8.41 -14.00
C SER A 19 -9.73 7.78 -12.74
N TYR A 20 -8.89 7.44 -11.74
CA TYR A 20 -9.37 6.86 -10.48
C TYR A 20 -9.69 7.93 -9.44
N ASP A 21 -10.74 7.68 -8.66
CA ASP A 21 -11.15 8.53 -7.54
C ASP A 21 -10.26 8.38 -6.30
N GLY A 22 -9.56 7.25 -6.18
CA GLY A 22 -8.59 6.97 -5.11
C GLY A 22 -7.79 5.71 -5.43
N ILE A 23 -6.60 5.60 -4.85
CA ILE A 23 -5.62 4.57 -5.22
C ILE A 23 -5.06 3.87 -3.98
N LEU A 24 -5.05 2.53 -3.98
CA LEU A 24 -4.35 1.73 -2.97
C LEU A 24 -3.06 1.15 -3.57
N PHE A 25 -1.91 1.49 -2.98
CA PHE A 25 -0.60 1.02 -3.43
C PHE A 25 -0.13 -0.20 -2.63
N GLY A 26 0.13 -1.30 -3.34
CA GLY A 26 0.68 -2.53 -2.76
C GLY A 26 2.20 -2.60 -2.88
N LEU A 27 2.91 -2.68 -1.75
CA LEU A 27 4.36 -2.57 -1.69
C LEU A 27 5.01 -3.83 -1.07
N PRO A 28 5.60 -4.73 -1.87
CA PRO A 28 6.54 -5.69 -1.31
C PRO A 28 7.81 -4.94 -0.87
N THR A 29 8.19 -5.08 0.41
CA THR A 29 9.33 -4.34 0.96
C THR A 29 10.64 -4.77 0.31
N ARG A 30 11.51 -3.79 0.09
CA ARG A 30 12.94 -3.98 -0.20
C ARG A 30 13.72 -3.09 0.75
N PHE A 31 14.19 -3.70 1.84
CA PHE A 31 14.96 -3.02 2.89
C PHE A 31 14.25 -1.78 3.45
N GLY A 32 12.94 -1.86 3.70
CA GLY A 32 12.16 -0.75 4.24
C GLY A 32 11.76 0.30 3.22
N MET A 33 11.88 0.02 1.92
CA MET A 33 11.43 0.86 0.80
C MET A 33 10.59 0.05 -0.19
N ALA A 34 9.94 0.74 -1.13
CA ALA A 34 9.25 0.09 -2.24
C ALA A 34 10.23 -0.66 -3.17
N ALA A 35 9.77 -1.73 -3.82
CA ALA A 35 10.55 -2.43 -4.82
C ALA A 35 10.86 -1.53 -6.05
N ALA A 36 11.96 -1.84 -6.74
CA ALA A 36 12.44 -1.06 -7.89
C ALA A 36 11.37 -0.86 -8.98
N GLN A 37 10.52 -1.87 -9.20
CA GLN A 37 9.41 -1.83 -10.16
C GLN A 37 8.38 -0.74 -9.80
N MET A 38 8.05 -0.58 -8.52
CA MET A 38 7.17 0.48 -8.06
C MET A 38 7.85 1.85 -8.20
N LYS A 39 9.14 1.94 -7.89
CA LYS A 39 9.89 3.19 -8.08
C LYS A 39 9.92 3.59 -9.56
N ALA A 40 10.16 2.65 -10.47
CA ALA A 40 10.13 2.88 -11.91
C ALA A 40 8.73 3.32 -12.39
N PHE A 41 7.66 2.71 -11.84
CA PHE A 41 6.29 3.15 -12.11
C PHE A 41 6.09 4.62 -11.68
N MET A 42 6.45 4.98 -10.45
CA MET A 42 6.36 6.37 -9.99
C MET A 42 7.25 7.32 -10.81
N ASP A 43 8.44 6.90 -11.25
CA ASP A 43 9.31 7.72 -12.10
C ASP A 43 8.69 8.03 -13.48
N SER A 44 7.80 7.15 -13.98
CA SER A 44 7.06 7.38 -15.22
C SER A 44 5.94 8.44 -15.11
N THR A 45 5.63 8.90 -13.89
CA THR A 45 4.52 9.84 -13.63
C THR A 45 4.92 11.33 -13.71
N GLY A 46 6.12 11.65 -14.21
CA GLY A 46 6.64 13.03 -14.23
C GLY A 46 5.74 14.05 -14.95
N SER A 47 5.05 13.66 -16.03
CA SER A 47 4.09 14.53 -16.70
C SER A 47 2.85 14.81 -15.84
N LEU A 48 2.36 13.81 -15.10
CA LEU A 48 1.21 13.96 -14.19
C LEU A 48 1.54 14.86 -13.02
N TRP A 49 2.77 14.74 -12.49
CA TRP A 49 3.30 15.64 -11.48
C TRP A 49 3.31 17.09 -12.00
N GLN A 50 3.85 17.30 -13.20
CA GLN A 50 3.95 18.64 -13.79
C GLN A 50 2.59 19.30 -13.99
N THR A 51 1.55 18.53 -14.34
CA THR A 51 0.18 19.04 -14.52
C THR A 51 -0.65 19.04 -13.25
N GLY A 52 -0.13 18.54 -12.13
CA GLY A 52 -0.89 18.38 -10.89
C GLY A 52 -2.06 17.39 -10.99
N ALA A 53 -2.01 16.41 -11.89
CA ALA A 53 -3.16 15.55 -12.22
C ALA A 53 -3.59 14.62 -11.07
N LEU A 54 -2.73 14.42 -10.07
CA LEU A 54 -3.01 13.58 -8.90
C LEU A 54 -3.26 14.39 -7.61
N VAL A 55 -3.23 15.72 -7.69
CA VAL A 55 -3.43 16.60 -6.51
C VAL A 55 -4.81 16.37 -5.91
N GLY A 56 -4.86 16.18 -4.59
CA GLY A 56 -6.09 15.95 -3.84
C GLY A 56 -6.65 14.53 -3.97
N LYS A 57 -6.05 13.63 -4.77
CA LYS A 57 -6.53 12.24 -4.83
C LYS A 57 -6.14 11.46 -3.58
N PRO A 58 -7.08 10.74 -2.94
CA PRO A 58 -6.77 9.81 -1.86
C PRO A 58 -5.83 8.69 -2.28
N ALA A 59 -4.85 8.41 -1.42
CA ALA A 59 -3.90 7.32 -1.59
C ALA A 59 -3.76 6.54 -0.28
N GLY A 60 -3.95 5.23 -0.32
CA GLY A 60 -3.63 4.32 0.79
C GLY A 60 -2.49 3.38 0.42
N ILE A 61 -1.88 2.76 1.43
CA ILE A 61 -0.72 1.89 1.25
C ILE A 61 -0.97 0.58 2.00
N PHE A 62 -0.62 -0.55 1.40
CA PHE A 62 -0.51 -1.85 2.07
C PHE A 62 0.80 -2.52 1.65
N PHE A 63 1.31 -3.44 2.46
CA PHE A 63 2.68 -3.93 2.27
C PHE A 63 2.88 -5.39 2.70
N SER A 64 3.99 -5.98 2.24
CA SER A 64 4.41 -7.34 2.61
C SER A 64 5.89 -7.35 2.98
N THR A 65 6.23 -8.02 4.09
CA THR A 65 7.61 -8.14 4.59
C THR A 65 7.97 -9.60 4.87
N ALA A 66 9.26 -9.94 4.83
CA ALA A 66 9.70 -11.29 5.22
C ALA A 66 9.63 -11.51 6.74
N THR A 67 9.91 -10.47 7.53
CA THR A 67 10.01 -10.54 9.00
C THR A 67 9.20 -9.43 9.68
N GLN A 68 8.90 -9.62 10.96
CA GLN A 68 8.00 -8.76 11.76
C GLN A 68 8.41 -7.27 11.72
N ALA A 69 9.69 -6.96 11.91
CA ALA A 69 10.20 -5.59 11.91
C ALA A 69 10.91 -5.20 10.60
N GLY A 70 10.84 -6.03 9.56
CA GLY A 70 11.59 -5.87 8.30
C GLY A 70 11.05 -4.77 7.37
N GLY A 71 10.41 -3.74 7.91
CA GLY A 71 9.84 -2.63 7.14
C GLY A 71 8.31 -2.55 7.14
N GLN A 72 7.61 -3.13 8.13
CA GLN A 72 6.14 -3.04 8.28
C GLN A 72 5.64 -1.61 8.56
N GLU A 73 6.55 -0.67 8.77
CA GLU A 73 6.23 0.75 8.96
C GLU A 73 7.01 1.60 7.96
N THR A 74 8.33 1.37 7.86
CA THR A 74 9.22 2.21 7.06
C THR A 74 8.93 2.13 5.56
N THR A 75 8.41 1.00 5.06
CA THR A 75 8.03 0.86 3.64
C THR A 75 6.95 1.87 3.26
N ALA A 76 5.94 2.04 4.13
CA ALA A 76 4.91 3.06 3.93
C ALA A 76 5.48 4.46 4.17
N LEU A 77 6.20 4.68 5.28
CA LEU A 77 6.77 5.98 5.63
C LEU A 77 7.65 6.56 4.51
N THR A 78 8.49 5.73 3.89
CA THR A 78 9.34 6.17 2.78
C THR A 78 8.54 6.40 1.50
N PHE A 79 7.49 5.63 1.25
CA PHE A 79 6.64 5.80 0.07
C PHE A 79 5.74 7.04 0.15
N VAL A 80 5.37 7.51 1.35
CA VAL A 80 4.62 8.76 1.55
C VAL A 80 5.31 9.95 0.88
N THR A 81 6.65 9.95 0.77
CA THR A 81 7.38 10.99 0.03
C THR A 81 6.91 11.12 -1.42
N GLN A 82 6.63 10.00 -2.11
CA GLN A 82 6.13 9.99 -3.48
C GLN A 82 4.72 10.61 -3.56
N LEU A 83 3.86 10.27 -2.60
CA LEU A 83 2.50 10.81 -2.51
C LEU A 83 2.51 12.32 -2.27
N THR A 84 3.36 12.79 -1.34
CA THR A 84 3.51 14.20 -1.01
C THR A 84 3.93 15.04 -2.23
N HIS A 85 4.90 14.55 -3.02
CA HIS A 85 5.35 15.26 -4.22
C HIS A 85 4.26 15.39 -5.29
N HIS A 86 3.35 14.42 -5.38
CA HIS A 86 2.18 14.46 -6.26
C HIS A 86 0.99 15.23 -5.69
N GLY A 87 1.07 15.71 -4.44
CA GLY A 87 -0.04 16.36 -3.75
C GLY A 87 -1.21 15.42 -3.44
N MET A 88 -0.96 14.10 -3.38
CA MET A 88 -1.98 13.12 -3.01
C MET A 88 -2.25 13.14 -1.51
N MET A 89 -3.48 12.82 -1.12
CA MET A 89 -3.88 12.73 0.29
C MET A 89 -3.61 11.33 0.83
N PHE A 90 -2.60 11.18 1.69
CA PHE A 90 -2.35 9.90 2.35
C PHE A 90 -3.45 9.58 3.37
N VAL A 91 -4.12 8.43 3.18
CA VAL A 91 -5.17 7.90 4.04
C VAL A 91 -4.64 6.67 4.79
N PRO A 92 -4.12 6.83 6.02
CA PRO A 92 -3.71 5.70 6.86
C PRO A 92 -4.92 4.96 7.44
N ILE A 93 -4.76 3.67 7.72
CA ILE A 93 -5.79 2.88 8.43
C ILE A 93 -5.88 3.27 9.92
N GLY A 94 -4.79 3.79 10.50
CA GLY A 94 -4.69 4.05 11.94
C GLY A 94 -4.94 2.78 12.76
N TYR A 95 -5.40 2.94 14.00
CA TYR A 95 -5.84 1.82 14.84
C TYR A 95 -7.36 1.56 14.72
N SER A 96 -7.94 1.82 13.54
CA SER A 96 -9.38 1.68 13.33
C SER A 96 -9.87 0.23 13.28
N SER A 97 -8.95 -0.74 13.13
CA SER A 97 -9.23 -2.17 13.30
C SER A 97 -8.67 -2.65 14.64
N PRO A 98 -9.50 -3.26 15.52
CA PRO A 98 -9.03 -3.79 16.81
C PRO A 98 -8.04 -4.95 16.63
N LEU A 99 -8.02 -5.58 15.46
CA LEU A 99 -7.13 -6.70 15.14
C LEU A 99 -5.64 -6.30 15.12
N LEU A 100 -5.33 -5.00 14.95
CA LEU A 100 -3.94 -4.50 15.03
C LEU A 100 -3.37 -4.51 16.45
N PHE A 101 -4.21 -4.74 17.47
CA PHE A 101 -3.77 -4.87 18.87
C PHE A 101 -3.56 -6.33 19.28
N ASP A 102 -3.80 -7.30 18.40
CA ASP A 102 -3.65 -8.71 18.72
C ASP A 102 -2.17 -9.05 18.93
N LEU A 103 -1.82 -9.60 20.09
CA LEU A 103 -0.43 -10.00 20.40
C LEU A 103 -0.29 -11.53 20.56
N SER A 104 -1.33 -12.29 20.18
CA SER A 104 -1.36 -13.75 20.32
C SER A 104 -0.52 -14.48 19.28
N GLU A 105 -0.34 -13.89 18.10
CA GLU A 105 0.52 -14.42 17.03
C GLU A 105 1.24 -13.32 16.23
N PRO A 106 2.44 -13.60 15.70
CA PRO A 106 3.11 -12.72 14.76
C PRO A 106 2.26 -12.45 13.51
N HIS A 107 1.88 -11.19 13.32
CA HIS A 107 1.09 -10.75 12.18
C HIS A 107 1.65 -9.44 11.62
N GLY A 108 1.30 -9.16 10.37
CA GLY A 108 1.63 -7.91 9.70
C GLY A 108 0.55 -6.83 9.87
N GLY A 109 0.96 -5.61 9.57
CA GLY A 109 0.12 -4.42 9.68
C GLY A 109 0.66 -3.44 10.71
N SER A 110 0.27 -2.18 10.53
CA SER A 110 0.64 -1.06 11.40
C SER A 110 -0.38 0.06 11.19
N PRO A 111 -0.37 1.14 11.98
CA PRO A 111 -1.27 2.28 11.72
C PRO A 111 -1.07 2.92 10.33
N TYR A 112 0.03 2.64 9.63
CA TYR A 112 0.28 3.13 8.27
C TYR A 112 -0.53 2.37 7.21
N GLY A 113 -0.95 1.14 7.46
CA GLY A 113 -1.66 0.30 6.49
C GLY A 113 -1.72 -1.18 6.88
N ALA A 114 -2.55 -1.94 6.17
CA ALA A 114 -2.57 -3.39 6.29
C ALA A 114 -1.24 -3.97 5.81
N GLY A 115 -0.82 -5.05 6.46
CA GLY A 115 0.43 -5.72 6.16
C GLY A 115 0.30 -7.22 6.28
N THR A 116 1.25 -7.93 5.66
CA THR A 116 1.39 -9.39 5.81
C THR A 116 2.84 -9.79 5.95
N LEU A 117 3.08 -10.93 6.61
CA LEU A 117 4.41 -11.56 6.69
C LEU A 117 4.51 -12.72 5.70
N ALA A 118 5.50 -12.68 4.82
CA ALA A 118 5.79 -13.74 3.85
C ALA A 118 6.73 -14.83 4.41
N GLY A 119 7.38 -14.57 5.57
CA GLY A 119 8.42 -15.43 6.11
C GLY A 119 9.75 -15.30 5.35
N PRO A 120 10.84 -15.89 5.89
CA PRO A 120 12.18 -15.76 5.32
C PRO A 120 12.35 -16.47 3.97
N ASP A 121 11.50 -17.45 3.66
CA ASP A 121 11.50 -18.22 2.41
C ASP A 121 10.31 -17.90 1.48
N GLY A 122 9.47 -16.93 1.87
CA GLY A 122 8.30 -16.52 1.10
C GLY A 122 7.13 -17.51 1.13
N SER A 123 7.20 -18.58 1.93
CA SER A 123 6.17 -19.63 1.95
C SER A 123 4.93 -19.26 2.76
N ARG A 124 5.05 -18.35 3.74
CA ARG A 124 3.92 -17.94 4.60
C ARG A 124 2.91 -17.14 3.79
N GLN A 125 1.68 -17.61 3.81
CA GLN A 125 0.54 -16.91 3.21
C GLN A 125 -0.10 -15.94 4.20
N PRO A 126 -0.84 -14.92 3.73
CA PRO A 126 -1.54 -14.01 4.62
C PRO A 126 -2.52 -14.74 5.54
N LEU A 127 -2.41 -14.46 6.84
CA LEU A 127 -3.32 -15.00 7.86
C LEU A 127 -4.73 -14.44 7.70
N ASP A 128 -5.70 -15.12 8.30
CA ASP A 128 -7.08 -14.65 8.34
C ASP A 128 -7.20 -13.28 9.01
N LEU A 129 -6.43 -13.02 10.07
CA LEU A 129 -6.36 -11.71 10.72
C LEU A 129 -5.86 -10.64 9.74
N GLU A 130 -4.76 -10.89 9.04
CA GLU A 130 -4.15 -9.95 8.08
C GLU A 130 -5.13 -9.64 6.92
N ARG A 131 -5.86 -10.66 6.43
CA ARG A 131 -6.90 -10.50 5.42
C ARG A 131 -8.07 -9.65 5.91
N LYS A 132 -8.50 -9.85 7.17
CA LYS A 132 -9.57 -9.04 7.78
C LYS A 132 -9.14 -7.58 7.96
N VAL A 133 -7.88 -7.33 8.36
CA VAL A 133 -7.32 -5.97 8.42
C VAL A 133 -7.27 -5.32 7.03
N ALA A 134 -6.86 -6.07 6.00
CA ALA A 134 -6.87 -5.57 4.62
C ALA A 134 -8.28 -5.24 4.10
N ALA A 135 -9.27 -6.11 4.38
CA ALA A 135 -10.66 -5.84 4.05
C ALA A 135 -11.19 -4.58 4.76
N HIS A 136 -10.89 -4.43 6.04
CA HIS A 136 -11.23 -3.22 6.81
C HIS A 136 -10.57 -1.97 6.22
N GLN A 137 -9.29 -2.03 5.83
CA GLN A 137 -8.62 -0.92 5.15
C GLN A 137 -9.35 -0.52 3.87
N GLY A 138 -9.73 -1.50 3.04
CA GLY A 138 -10.46 -1.27 1.79
C GLY A 138 -11.80 -0.58 2.03
N GLU A 139 -12.58 -1.06 3.00
CA GLU A 139 -13.86 -0.45 3.37
C GLU A 139 -13.69 0.98 3.91
N TYR A 140 -12.74 1.18 4.83
CA TYR A 140 -12.44 2.50 5.39
C TYR A 140 -11.98 3.48 4.30
N PHE A 141 -11.05 3.06 3.46
CA PHE A 141 -10.54 3.86 2.35
C PHE A 141 -11.65 4.24 1.37
N GLY A 142 -12.49 3.29 0.98
CA GLY A 142 -13.63 3.53 0.10
C GLY A 142 -14.62 4.56 0.67
N LYS A 143 -14.88 4.52 1.99
CA LYS A 143 -15.70 5.54 2.67
C LYS A 143 -15.08 6.93 2.62
N ILE A 144 -13.75 7.04 2.69
CA ILE A 144 -13.04 8.33 2.56
C ILE A 144 -13.12 8.83 1.12
N VAL A 145 -12.86 7.98 0.13
CA VAL A 145 -12.97 8.32 -1.30
C VAL A 145 -14.38 8.83 -1.61
N ALA A 146 -15.42 8.13 -1.16
CA ALA A 146 -16.81 8.54 -1.36
C ALA A 146 -17.13 9.92 -0.77
N LYS A 147 -16.52 10.30 0.36
CA LYS A 147 -16.70 11.63 0.98
C LYS A 147 -16.01 12.77 0.24
N LEU A 148 -15.02 12.46 -0.59
CA LEU A 148 -14.20 13.45 -1.29
C LEU A 148 -14.61 13.62 -2.77
N THR A 149 -15.46 12.73 -3.27
CA THR A 149 -15.90 12.67 -4.68
C THR A 149 -17.39 12.96 -4.87
N MET A 150 -18.14 13.10 -3.76
CA MET A 150 -19.52 13.63 -3.72
C MET A 150 -19.50 15.12 -3.40
#